data_AF-A0A2V6JGY3-F1
#
_entry.id   AF-A0A2V6JGY3-F1
#
_cell.length_a   1.000
_cell.length_b   1.000
_cell.length_c   1.000
_cell.angle_alpha   90.00
_cell.angle_beta   90.00
_cell.angle_gamma   90.00
#
_symmetry.space_group_name_H-M   'P 1'
#
loop_
_entity.id
_entity.type
_entity.pdbx_description
1 polymer ?
#
loop_
_entity_poly.entity_id
_entity_poly.type
_entity_poly.pdbx_seq_one_letter_code
_entity_poly.pdbx_strand_id
1 'polypeptide(L)'
;IVIQRKANVVVLLNHGTFFKQYHVREAKLPPKQPSKVTAKVAETMAWKDGKRIGLGSKDYIGSIRWVRLSAPAYTLYSVADAAHPNITQPPPPLGLGLAASDAEELSSLVNNRTPVTIID
;
A
#
# COMPACT_ATOMS: atom_id res chain seq x y z
N ILE A 1 -5.80 -8.17 -4.94
CA ILE A 1 -5.77 -6.69 -5.11
C ILE A 1 -5.77 -6.38 -6.60
N VAL A 2 -6.55 -5.39 -7.04
CA VAL A 2 -6.47 -4.80 -8.38
C VAL A 2 -6.12 -3.33 -8.23
N ILE A 3 -5.01 -2.91 -8.84
CA ILE A 3 -4.59 -1.50 -8.88
C ILE A 3 -4.96 -0.95 -10.26
N GLN A 4 -5.77 0.10 -10.29
CA GLN A 4 -6.19 0.78 -11.52
C GLN A 4 -5.55 2.16 -11.55
N ARG A 5 -4.52 2.33 -12.38
CA ARG A 5 -3.66 3.53 -12.36
C ARG A 5 -4.39 4.77 -12.85
N LYS A 6 -5.14 4.70 -13.95
CA LYS A 6 -5.87 5.87 -14.48
C LYS A 6 -7.03 6.27 -13.60
N ALA A 7 -7.65 5.30 -12.94
CA ALA A 7 -8.72 5.55 -11.99
C ALA A 7 -8.22 5.97 -10.60
N ASN A 8 -6.91 5.90 -10.32
CA ASN A 8 -6.30 6.19 -9.02
C ASN A 8 -6.96 5.42 -7.85
N VAL A 9 -7.20 4.12 -8.05
CA VAL A 9 -7.82 3.27 -7.02
C VAL A 9 -7.07 1.96 -6.81
N VAL A 10 -7.09 1.51 -5.56
CA VAL A 10 -6.67 0.17 -5.15
C VAL A 10 -7.92 -0.57 -4.70
N VAL A 11 -8.26 -1.65 -5.39
CA VAL A 11 -9.42 -2.49 -5.09
C VAL A 11 -8.95 -3.76 -4.40
N LEU A 12 -9.44 -3.98 -3.18
CA LEU A 12 -9.30 -5.24 -2.48
C LEU A 12 -10.43 -6.19 -2.91
N LEU A 13 -10.03 -7.40 -3.28
CA LEU A 13 -10.96 -8.47 -3.61
C LEU A 13 -10.89 -9.54 -2.54
N ASN A 14 -12.04 -10.07 -2.13
CA ASN A 14 -12.16 -11.26 -1.29
C ASN A 14 -12.64 -12.42 -2.17
N HIS A 15 -11.80 -13.43 -2.37
CA HIS A 15 -12.09 -14.57 -3.26
C HIS A 15 -12.59 -14.17 -4.66
N GLY A 16 -12.00 -13.12 -5.25
CA GLY A 16 -12.36 -12.62 -6.59
C GLY A 16 -13.57 -11.67 -6.61
N THR A 17 -14.29 -11.51 -5.50
CA THR A 17 -15.41 -10.57 -5.37
C THR A 17 -14.92 -9.24 -4.78
N PHE A 18 -15.52 -8.13 -5.19
CA PHE A 18 -15.26 -6.81 -4.60
C PHE A 18 -15.44 -6.86 -3.08
N PHE A 19 -14.44 -6.37 -2.34
CA PHE A 19 -14.53 -6.20 -0.90
C PHE A 19 -14.53 -4.71 -0.53
N LYS A 20 -13.52 -3.97 -0.99
CA LYS A 20 -13.39 -2.53 -0.72
C LYS A 20 -12.52 -1.84 -1.75
N GLN A 21 -12.70 -0.53 -1.88
CA GLN A 21 -11.88 0.36 -2.69
C GLN A 21 -11.19 1.40 -1.79
N TYR A 22 -9.92 1.66 -2.08
CA TYR A 22 -9.12 2.73 -1.48
C TYR A 22 -8.69 3.71 -2.57
N HIS A 23 -8.67 5.00 -2.24
CA HIS A 23 -8.25 6.04 -3.18
C HIS A 23 -6.75 6.31 -3.07
N VAL A 24 -6.10 6.39 -4.21
CA VAL A 24 -4.70 6.82 -4.31
C VAL A 24 -4.66 8.33 -4.18
N ARG A 25 -3.94 8.83 -3.16
CA ARG A 25 -3.73 10.25 -2.89
C ARG A 25 -2.46 10.80 -3.52
N GLU A 26 -1.48 9.93 -3.78
CA GLU A 26 -0.21 10.31 -4.38
C GLU A 26 0.26 9.19 -5.31
N ALA A 27 0.78 9.52 -6.49
CA ALA A 27 1.30 8.54 -7.43
C ALA A 27 2.71 8.93 -7.91
N LYS A 28 3.72 8.17 -7.49
CA LYS A 28 5.12 8.29 -7.89
C LYS A 28 5.49 7.09 -8.74
N LEU A 29 5.27 7.20 -10.03
CA LEU A 29 5.28 6.07 -10.95
C LEU A 29 6.32 6.30 -12.05
N PRO A 30 7.06 5.25 -12.50
CA PRO A 30 7.94 5.37 -13.66
C PRO A 30 7.20 5.88 -14.90
N PRO A 31 7.85 6.65 -15.79
CA PRO A 31 7.19 7.22 -16.98
C PRO A 31 6.81 6.16 -18.02
N LYS A 32 7.46 5.00 -18.04
CA LYS A 32 7.17 3.88 -18.94
C LYS A 32 6.87 2.63 -18.13
N GLN A 33 5.69 2.05 -18.34
CA GLN A 33 5.25 0.85 -17.64
C GLN A 33 4.39 -0.01 -18.56
N PRO A 34 4.40 -1.35 -18.39
CA PRO A 34 3.44 -2.21 -19.08
C PRO A 34 2.00 -1.84 -18.70
N SER A 35 1.08 -1.92 -19.66
CA SER A 35 -0.36 -1.64 -19.46
C SER A 35 -1.03 -2.63 -18.50
N LYS A 36 -0.44 -3.82 -18.32
CA LYS A 36 -0.84 -4.82 -17.34
C LYS A 36 0.39 -5.44 -16.69
N VAL A 37 0.35 -5.57 -15.36
CA VAL A 37 1.39 -6.26 -14.57
C VAL A 37 0.73 -7.26 -13.63
N THR A 38 1.24 -8.49 -13.62
CA THR A 38 0.86 -9.53 -12.65
C THR A 38 1.92 -9.57 -11.56
N ALA A 39 1.49 -9.48 -10.30
CA ALA A 39 2.36 -9.45 -9.14
C ALA A 39 1.69 -10.12 -7.93
N LYS A 40 2.36 -10.07 -6.79
CA LYS A 40 1.80 -10.41 -5.49
C LYS A 40 2.30 -9.43 -4.44
N VAL A 41 1.69 -9.44 -3.26
CA VAL A 41 2.28 -8.77 -2.10
C VAL A 41 3.60 -9.47 -1.77
N ALA A 42 4.67 -8.70 -1.68
CA ALA A 42 5.97 -9.20 -1.24
C ALA A 42 6.09 -9.10 0.29
N GLU A 43 5.66 -7.98 0.86
CA GLU A 43 5.87 -7.69 2.28
C GLU A 43 4.87 -6.63 2.79
N THR A 44 4.36 -6.83 4.00
CA THR A 44 3.64 -5.81 4.79
C THR A 44 4.60 -5.23 5.83
N MET A 45 4.62 -3.91 5.92
CA MET A 45 5.67 -3.16 6.61
C MET A 45 5.05 -2.17 7.58
N ALA A 46 5.68 -1.98 8.74
CA ALA A 46 5.23 -1.07 9.78
C ALA A 46 6.34 -0.10 10.17
N TRP A 47 6.01 1.18 10.30
CA TRP A 47 6.98 2.23 10.60
C TRP A 47 6.48 3.15 11.71
N LYS A 48 7.37 3.50 12.63
CA LYS A 48 7.13 4.51 13.67
C LYS A 48 8.41 5.28 13.88
N ASP A 49 8.33 6.61 13.86
CA ASP A 49 9.48 7.51 14.09
C ASP A 49 10.71 7.19 13.23
N GLY A 50 10.46 6.92 11.94
CA GLY A 50 11.50 6.58 10.96
C GLY A 50 12.12 5.18 11.12
N LYS A 51 11.61 4.36 12.05
CA LYS A 51 12.14 3.02 12.36
C LYS A 51 11.16 1.92 11.97
N ARG A 52 11.75 0.79 11.59
CA ARG A 52 10.99 -0.41 11.27
C ARG A 52 10.44 -1.06 12.54
N ILE A 53 9.14 -1.36 12.54
CA ILE A 53 8.45 -2.01 13.65
C ILE A 53 8.09 -3.45 13.28
N GLY A 54 8.36 -4.38 14.19
CA GLY A 54 7.99 -5.79 14.06
C GLY A 54 6.53 -6.03 14.45
N LEU A 55 5.89 -7.01 13.81
CA LEU A 55 4.59 -7.51 14.23
C LEU A 55 4.68 -8.05 15.67
N GLY A 56 3.71 -7.70 16.52
CA GLY A 56 3.69 -8.07 17.94
C GLY A 56 4.43 -7.10 18.87
N SER A 57 5.12 -6.08 18.34
CA SER A 57 5.64 -4.98 19.17
C SER A 57 4.51 -4.15 19.77
N LYS A 58 4.70 -3.61 20.97
CA LYS A 58 3.81 -2.61 21.57
C LYS A 58 3.65 -1.37 20.68
N ASP A 59 4.67 -1.06 19.89
CA ASP A 59 4.69 0.08 18.98
C ASP A 59 4.04 -0.22 17.62
N TYR A 60 3.54 -1.45 17.43
CA TYR A 60 2.84 -1.82 16.21
C TYR A 60 1.53 -1.05 16.09
N ILE A 61 0.79 -0.87 17.19
CA ILE A 61 -0.41 -0.02 17.23
C ILE A 61 0.02 1.44 17.11
N GLY A 62 -0.61 2.18 16.19
CA GLY A 62 -0.27 3.59 15.90
C GLY A 62 0.98 3.77 15.03
N SER A 63 1.49 2.69 14.43
CA SER A 63 2.51 2.78 13.37
C SER A 63 1.85 2.87 12.00
N ILE A 64 2.48 3.58 11.07
CA ILE A 64 2.00 3.64 9.68
C ILE A 64 2.34 2.34 8.94
N ARG A 65 1.60 2.04 7.86
CA ARG A 65 1.76 0.79 7.11
C ARG A 65 2.12 1.01 5.66
N TRP A 66 3.03 0.18 5.17
CA TRP A 66 3.32 0.08 3.75
C TRP A 66 3.12 -1.37 3.29
N VAL A 67 2.75 -1.56 2.03
CA VAL A 67 2.64 -2.86 1.38
C VAL A 67 3.51 -2.85 0.13
N ARG A 68 4.63 -3.57 0.19
CA ARG A 68 5.55 -3.72 -0.95
C ARG A 68 5.05 -4.84 -1.84
N LEU A 69 5.00 -4.59 -3.14
CA LEU A 69 4.60 -5.58 -4.13
C LEU A 69 5.85 -6.24 -4.74
N SER A 70 5.68 -7.43 -5.35
CA SER A 70 6.76 -8.10 -6.06
C SER A 70 7.12 -7.40 -7.38
N ALA A 71 6.24 -6.54 -7.89
CA ALA A 71 6.54 -5.66 -9.02
C ALA A 71 7.44 -4.51 -8.56
N PRO A 72 8.55 -4.23 -9.28
CA PRO A 72 9.41 -3.10 -8.96
C PRO A 72 8.64 -1.79 -9.08
N ALA A 73 9.04 -0.77 -8.33
CA ALA A 73 8.39 0.55 -8.27
C ALA A 73 6.97 0.58 -7.68
N TYR A 74 6.44 -0.54 -7.17
CA TYR A 74 5.14 -0.59 -6.52
C TYR A 74 5.26 -0.85 -5.02
N THR A 75 5.11 0.24 -4.26
CA THR A 75 4.83 0.19 -2.83
C THR A 75 3.57 0.99 -2.57
N LEU A 76 2.59 0.39 -1.91
CA LEU A 76 1.47 1.13 -1.35
C LEU A 76 1.95 1.70 -0.02
N TYR A 77 1.99 3.01 0.15
CA TYR A 77 2.55 3.64 1.34
C TYR A 77 1.55 4.59 2.00
N SER A 78 1.75 4.84 3.29
CA SER A 78 0.90 5.75 4.05
C SER A 78 1.22 7.21 3.74
N VAL A 79 0.19 7.99 3.47
CA VAL A 79 0.17 9.46 3.41
C VAL A 79 -0.70 9.97 4.54
N ALA A 80 -0.38 11.15 5.07
CA ALA A 80 -1.06 11.71 6.24
C ALA A 80 -2.58 11.79 6.05
N ASP A 81 -3.31 11.55 7.14
CA ASP A 81 -4.74 11.75 7.25
C ASP A 81 -5.09 12.30 8.64
N ALA A 82 -6.39 12.44 8.93
CA ALA A 82 -6.84 13.02 10.20
C ALA A 82 -6.43 12.19 11.43
N ALA A 83 -6.32 10.86 11.31
CA ALA A 83 -5.90 9.98 12.39
C ALA A 83 -4.36 9.93 12.53
N HIS A 84 -3.66 10.15 11.41
CA HIS A 84 -2.19 10.12 11.33
C HIS A 84 -1.66 11.41 10.68
N PRO A 85 -1.79 12.57 11.36
CA PRO A 85 -1.43 13.86 10.75
C PRO A 85 0.07 14.03 10.54
N ASN A 86 0.88 13.36 11.37
CA ASN A 86 2.34 13.52 11.41
C ASN A 86 3.03 12.24 10.94
N ILE A 87 3.33 12.14 9.64
CA ILE A 87 4.13 11.05 9.09
C ILE A 87 5.60 11.45 9.09
N THR A 88 6.40 10.77 9.91
CA THR A 88 7.85 11.00 10.04
C THR A 88 8.69 10.10 9.15
N GLN A 89 8.11 9.04 8.59
CA GLN A 89 8.79 8.14 7.66
C GLN A 89 8.80 8.77 6.27
N PRO A 90 9.99 9.04 5.67
CA PRO A 90 10.07 9.51 4.29
C PRO A 90 9.38 8.53 3.34
N PRO A 91 8.58 9.02 2.36
CA PRO A 91 7.92 8.16 1.40
C PRO A 91 8.95 7.44 0.52
N PRO A 92 8.61 6.27 -0.06
CA PRO A 92 9.48 5.62 -1.02
C PRO A 92 9.65 6.51 -2.28
N PRO A 93 10.76 6.39 -3.02
CA PRO A 93 10.96 7.13 -4.26
C PRO A 93 9.87 6.88 -5.30
N LEU A 94 9.32 5.67 -5.31
CA LEU A 94 8.26 5.22 -6.21
C LEU A 94 7.20 4.43 -5.43
N GLY A 95 5.94 4.62 -5.80
CA GLY A 95 4.82 3.95 -5.19
C GLY A 95 3.51 4.72 -5.33
N LEU A 96 2.50 4.25 -4.61
CA LEU A 96 1.17 4.84 -4.53
C LEU A 96 0.86 5.15 -3.07
N GLY A 97 0.60 6.41 -2.77
CA GLY A 97 0.21 6.88 -1.46
C GLY A 97 -1.28 6.66 -1.21
N LEU A 98 -1.62 6.00 -0.11
CA LEU A 98 -2.98 5.85 0.41
C LEU A 98 -3.12 6.68 1.69
N ALA A 99 -4.35 6.94 2.15
CA ALA A 99 -4.52 7.42 3.52
C ALA A 99 -3.85 6.43 4.50
N ALA A 100 -3.23 6.93 5.56
CA ALA A 100 -2.55 6.07 6.53
C ALA A 100 -3.50 5.03 7.14
N SER A 101 -4.74 5.40 7.46
CA SER A 101 -5.77 4.47 7.93
C SER A 101 -6.16 3.43 6.86
N ASP A 102 -6.22 3.82 5.58
CA ASP A 102 -6.52 2.90 4.48
C ASP A 102 -5.37 1.90 4.27
N ALA A 103 -4.13 2.38 4.30
CA ALA A 103 -2.94 1.54 4.23
C ALA A 103 -2.85 0.61 5.44
N GLU A 104 -3.27 1.09 6.62
CA GLU A 104 -3.31 0.28 7.84
C GLU A 104 -4.27 -0.89 7.70
N GLU A 105 -5.51 -0.59 7.37
CA GLU A 105 -6.53 -1.59 7.14
C GLU A 105 -6.10 -2.58 6.06
N LEU A 106 -5.69 -2.08 4.88
CA LEU A 106 -5.26 -2.92 3.77
C LEU A 106 -4.13 -3.87 4.19
N SER A 107 -3.14 -3.38 4.94
CA SER A 107 -2.01 -4.22 5.37
C SER A 107 -2.41 -5.36 6.30
N SER A 108 -3.49 -5.19 7.07
CA SER A 108 -4.02 -6.24 7.96
C SER A 108 -4.80 -7.33 7.21
N LEU A 109 -5.28 -7.01 6.00
CA LEU A 109 -6.13 -7.87 5.18
C LEU A 109 -5.37 -8.65 4.10
N VAL A 110 -4.06 -8.40 3.95
CA VAL A 110 -3.25 -8.98 2.88
C VAL A 110 -2.00 -9.65 3.41
N ASN A 111 -1.49 -10.62 2.66
CA ASN A 111 -0.27 -11.36 3.01
C ASN A 111 0.50 -11.74 1.74
N ASN A 112 1.64 -12.41 1.88
CA ASN A 112 2.52 -12.76 0.76
C ASN A 112 1.92 -13.74 -0.28
N ARG A 113 0.72 -14.29 -0.03
CA ARG A 113 -0.05 -15.09 -0.98
C ARG A 113 -1.09 -14.26 -1.73
N THR A 114 -1.34 -13.02 -1.33
CA THR A 114 -2.33 -12.14 -1.95
C THR A 114 -1.88 -11.76 -3.37
N PRO A 115 -2.63 -12.16 -4.42
CA PRO A 115 -2.31 -11.79 -5.79
C PRO A 115 -2.63 -10.31 -6.04
N VAL A 116 -1.85 -9.71 -6.93
CA VAL A 116 -2.00 -8.33 -7.38
C VAL A 116 -2.06 -8.29 -8.90
N THR A 117 -3.05 -7.60 -9.45
CA THR A 117 -3.05 -7.21 -10.86
C THR A 117 -3.02 -5.69 -10.93
N ILE A 118 -2.11 -5.14 -11.72
CA ILE A 118 -2.00 -3.70 -11.96
C ILE A 118 -2.38 -3.45 -13.41
N ILE A 119 -3.29 -2.51 -13.63
CA ILE A 119 -3.80 -2.11 -14.94
C ILE A 119 -3.86 -0.59 -15.04
N ASP A 120 -3.94 -0.10 -16.27
CA ASP A 120 -4.26 1.30 -16.56
C ASP A 120 -5.73 1.62 -16.33
#